data_AF-A0AAD0PX05-F1
#
_entry.id   AF-A0AAD0PX05-F1
#
_cell.length_a   1.000
_cell.length_b   1.000
_cell.length_c   1.000
_cell.angle_alpha   90.00
_cell.angle_beta   90.00
_cell.angle_gamma   90.00
#
_symmetry.space_group_name_H-M   'P 1'
#
loop_
_entity.id
_entity.type
_entity.pdbx_description
1 polymer ?
#
loop_
_entity_poly.entity_id
_entity_poly.type
_entity_poly.pdbx_seq_one_letter_code
_entity_poly.pdbx_strand_id
1 'polypeptide(L)'
;MTTYSLGSIMDSIWQRLPKDDALLRMNPYAMPNPHEHLLLAGRRVIEICGDEGAFLYAELPKEKDRNAWYRLVGAWAFHFKTHETMSRARVADELNIDPSNLTNFLNGKRPLTSNALLSVAKYLSIRPYDIRPELGAHSADRENRDHCKKILSVERGVKDIERDIQELARNGVAVDKLLVKVGKVLSTLAR
;
A
#
# COMPACT_ATOMS: atom_id res chain seq x y z
N MET A 1 -9.82 -28.88 -0.80
CA MET A 1 -9.26 -27.70 -1.49
C MET A 1 -7.90 -27.41 -0.87
N THR A 2 -6.82 -27.47 -1.65
CA THR A 2 -5.48 -27.10 -1.17
C THR A 2 -5.43 -25.58 -1.02
N THR A 3 -5.37 -25.09 0.21
CA THR A 3 -5.17 -23.67 0.51
C THR A 3 -3.72 -23.30 0.22
N TYR A 4 -3.49 -22.52 -0.84
CA TYR A 4 -2.16 -22.00 -1.15
C TYR A 4 -1.93 -20.70 -0.38
N SER A 5 -0.67 -20.47 0.05
CA SER A 5 -0.29 -19.16 0.61
C SER A 5 -0.41 -18.07 -0.45
N LEU A 6 -0.85 -16.86 -0.06
CA LEU A 6 -0.97 -15.71 -0.96
C LEU A 6 0.28 -15.50 -1.80
N GLY A 7 1.46 -15.57 -1.16
CA GLY A 7 2.72 -15.47 -1.89
C GLY A 7 2.83 -16.50 -3.03
N SER A 8 2.55 -17.77 -2.78
CA SER A 8 2.69 -18.82 -3.80
C SER A 8 1.80 -18.58 -5.03
N ILE A 9 0.67 -17.92 -4.87
CA ILE A 9 -0.22 -17.55 -5.97
C ILE A 9 0.27 -16.25 -6.64
N MET A 10 0.73 -15.28 -5.85
CA MET A 10 1.20 -14.00 -6.39
C MET A 10 2.39 -14.14 -7.36
N ASP A 11 3.31 -15.08 -7.11
CA ASP A 11 4.53 -15.22 -7.92
C ASP A 11 4.27 -15.53 -9.41
N SER A 12 3.12 -16.16 -9.72
CA SER A 12 2.71 -16.51 -11.09
C SER A 12 1.51 -15.69 -11.59
N ILE A 13 1.15 -14.60 -10.90
CA ILE A 13 -0.08 -13.84 -11.20
C ILE A 13 -0.13 -13.33 -12.64
N TRP A 14 1.00 -12.86 -13.19
CA TRP A 14 1.06 -12.27 -14.54
C TRP A 14 0.70 -13.25 -15.66
N GLN A 15 0.93 -14.56 -15.45
CA GLN A 15 0.57 -15.59 -16.41
C GLN A 15 -0.93 -15.92 -16.38
N ARG A 16 -1.62 -15.53 -15.30
CA ARG A 16 -3.01 -15.91 -15.01
C ARG A 16 -4.00 -14.75 -15.11
N LEU A 17 -3.51 -13.51 -15.15
CA LEU A 17 -4.36 -12.34 -15.36
C LEU A 17 -5.15 -12.46 -16.67
N PRO A 18 -6.43 -12.03 -16.69
CA PRO A 18 -7.18 -11.85 -17.93
C PRO A 18 -6.40 -10.95 -18.91
N LYS A 19 -6.44 -11.29 -20.20
CA LYS A 19 -5.64 -10.58 -21.25
C LYS A 19 -5.95 -9.08 -21.35
N ASP A 20 -7.12 -8.67 -20.90
CA ASP A 20 -7.64 -7.31 -20.88
C ASP A 20 -7.55 -6.63 -19.51
N ASP A 21 -7.01 -7.30 -18.48
CA ASP A 21 -6.91 -6.73 -17.14
C ASP A 21 -6.00 -5.49 -17.13
N ALA A 22 -6.45 -4.44 -16.44
CA ALA A 22 -5.78 -3.15 -16.38
C ALA A 22 -4.35 -3.23 -15.81
N LEU A 23 -4.06 -4.22 -14.95
CA LEU A 23 -2.73 -4.43 -14.38
C LEU A 23 -1.68 -4.76 -15.46
N LEU A 24 -2.07 -5.39 -16.56
CA LEU A 24 -1.16 -5.73 -17.66
C LEU A 24 -0.61 -4.47 -18.33
N ARG A 25 -1.38 -3.39 -18.40
CA ARG A 25 -1.02 -2.12 -19.05
C ARG A 25 -0.47 -1.07 -18.08
N MET A 26 -0.58 -1.31 -16.78
CA MET A 26 -0.11 -0.38 -15.75
C MET A 26 1.41 -0.43 -15.61
N ASN A 27 2.01 0.74 -15.37
CA ASN A 27 3.38 0.88 -14.87
C ASN A 27 3.38 1.92 -13.73
N PRO A 28 3.22 1.49 -12.47
CA PRO A 28 3.07 2.40 -11.33
C PRO A 28 4.24 3.38 -11.17
N TYR A 29 5.46 2.94 -11.54
CA TYR A 29 6.68 3.71 -11.33
C TYR A 29 6.89 4.84 -12.35
N ALA A 30 6.20 4.79 -13.49
CA ALA A 30 6.22 5.85 -14.51
C ALA A 30 5.06 6.86 -14.34
N MET A 31 4.18 6.62 -13.37
CA MET A 31 3.00 7.45 -13.13
C MET A 31 3.27 8.47 -12.00
N PRO A 32 2.57 9.63 -12.00
CA PRO A 32 2.58 10.51 -10.83
C PRO A 32 2.01 9.76 -9.62
N ASN A 33 2.56 10.03 -8.43
CA ASN A 33 2.16 9.37 -7.18
C ASN A 33 2.20 7.82 -7.24
N PRO A 34 3.38 7.20 -7.43
CA PRO A 34 3.51 5.74 -7.55
C PRO A 34 2.86 4.96 -6.39
N HIS A 35 2.89 5.50 -5.18
CA HIS A 35 2.31 4.90 -3.98
C HIS A 35 0.80 4.62 -4.09
N GLU A 36 0.05 5.42 -4.84
CA GLU A 36 -1.40 5.24 -5.02
C GLU A 36 -1.71 4.19 -6.09
N HIS A 37 -0.94 4.19 -7.16
CA HIS A 37 -1.03 3.15 -8.17
C HIS A 37 -0.62 1.78 -7.62
N LEU A 38 0.38 1.72 -6.75
CA LEU A 38 0.76 0.50 -6.02
C LEU A 38 -0.33 0.05 -5.05
N LEU A 39 -1.03 0.98 -4.38
CA LEU A 39 -2.15 0.66 -3.49
C LEU A 39 -3.30 0.02 -4.27
N LEU A 40 -3.71 0.63 -5.39
CA LEU A 40 -4.75 0.10 -6.28
C LEU A 40 -4.36 -1.27 -6.84
N ALA A 41 -3.13 -1.39 -7.33
CA ALA A 41 -2.63 -2.65 -7.87
C ALA A 41 -2.60 -3.76 -6.82
N GLY A 42 -2.07 -3.48 -5.64
CA GLY A 42 -2.00 -4.45 -4.55
C GLY A 42 -3.36 -4.97 -4.12
N ARG A 43 -4.36 -4.09 -4.03
CA ARG A 43 -5.75 -4.48 -3.75
C ARG A 43 -6.29 -5.43 -4.81
N ARG A 44 -6.08 -5.11 -6.09
CA ARG A 44 -6.52 -5.94 -7.21
C ARG A 44 -5.81 -7.30 -7.25
N VAL A 45 -4.50 -7.33 -7.01
CA VAL A 45 -3.70 -8.56 -6.91
C VAL A 45 -4.24 -9.48 -5.81
N ILE A 46 -4.53 -8.93 -4.63
CA ILE A 46 -5.06 -9.68 -3.50
C ILE A 46 -6.47 -10.21 -3.78
N GLU A 47 -7.34 -9.42 -4.41
CA GLU A 47 -8.68 -9.84 -4.81
C GLU A 47 -8.62 -11.05 -5.74
N ILE A 48 -7.82 -10.97 -6.81
CA ILE A 48 -7.65 -12.07 -7.78
C ILE A 48 -7.10 -13.32 -7.09
N CYS A 49 -6.07 -13.16 -6.25
CA CYS A 49 -5.52 -14.28 -5.50
C CYS A 49 -6.57 -14.90 -4.56
N GLY A 50 -7.42 -14.09 -3.94
CA GLY A 50 -8.52 -14.53 -3.08
C GLY A 50 -9.56 -15.36 -3.85
N ASP A 51 -9.97 -14.90 -5.03
CA ASP A 51 -10.91 -15.61 -5.91
C ASP A 51 -10.36 -16.99 -6.33
N GLU A 52 -9.03 -17.12 -6.44
CA GLU A 52 -8.34 -18.37 -6.74
C GLU A 52 -8.12 -19.29 -5.51
N GLY A 53 -8.66 -18.93 -4.35
CA GLY A 53 -8.58 -19.72 -3.12
C GLY A 53 -7.29 -19.51 -2.31
N ALA A 54 -6.58 -18.39 -2.53
CA ALA A 54 -5.49 -18.01 -1.64
C ALA A 54 -6.00 -17.81 -0.21
N PHE A 55 -5.27 -18.34 0.76
CA PHE A 55 -5.53 -17.98 2.15
C PHE A 55 -5.03 -16.55 2.39
N LEU A 56 -5.96 -15.60 2.53
CA LEU A 56 -5.66 -14.20 2.81
C LEU A 56 -5.59 -13.96 4.33
N TYR A 57 -4.40 -13.70 4.86
CA TYR A 57 -4.26 -13.25 6.24
C TYR A 57 -4.42 -11.72 6.28
N ALA A 58 -5.58 -11.24 6.75
CA ALA A 58 -5.92 -9.82 6.73
C ALA A 58 -5.83 -9.11 8.10
N GLU A 59 -5.25 -9.74 9.13
CA GLU A 59 -5.28 -9.19 10.48
C GLU A 59 -4.19 -8.14 10.74
N LEU A 60 -4.41 -6.94 10.19
CA LEU A 60 -3.81 -5.69 10.66
C LEU A 60 -4.93 -4.74 11.15
N PRO A 61 -4.87 -4.28 12.42
CA PRO A 61 -5.92 -3.45 13.02
C PRO A 61 -5.88 -1.98 12.58
N LYS A 62 -4.79 -1.52 11.95
CA LYS A 62 -4.61 -0.12 11.53
C LYS A 62 -4.64 0.00 10.02
N GLU A 63 -5.43 0.95 9.52
CA GLU A 63 -5.58 1.22 8.09
C GLU A 63 -4.24 1.51 7.40
N LYS A 64 -3.36 2.28 8.06
CA LYS A 64 -2.01 2.56 7.53
C LYS A 64 -1.18 1.31 7.30
N ASP A 65 -1.23 0.33 8.21
CA ASP A 65 -0.44 -0.89 8.09
C ASP A 65 -1.02 -1.80 7.00
N ARG A 66 -2.34 -1.75 6.80
CA ARG A 66 -3.05 -2.44 5.71
C ARG A 66 -2.74 -1.81 4.34
N ASN A 67 -2.78 -0.49 4.23
CA ASN A 67 -2.44 0.21 2.97
C ASN A 67 -0.96 0.00 2.60
N ALA A 68 -0.06 0.00 3.59
CA ALA A 68 1.34 -0.34 3.36
C ALA A 68 1.52 -1.78 2.85
N TRP A 69 0.74 -2.73 3.41
CA TRP A 69 0.75 -4.11 2.94
C TRP A 69 0.26 -4.24 1.49
N TYR A 70 -0.86 -3.58 1.13
CA TYR A 70 -1.32 -3.55 -0.27
C TYR A 70 -0.23 -3.00 -1.21
N ARG A 71 0.38 -1.85 -0.86
CA ARG A 71 1.45 -1.26 -1.69
C ARG A 71 2.65 -2.20 -1.83
N LEU A 72 3.04 -2.89 -0.76
CA LEU A 72 4.11 -3.91 -0.79
C LEU A 72 3.76 -5.05 -1.76
N VAL A 73 2.54 -5.58 -1.69
CA VAL A 73 2.08 -6.65 -2.59
C VAL A 73 2.07 -6.18 -4.04
N GLY A 74 1.57 -4.98 -4.32
CA GLY A 74 1.64 -4.38 -5.65
C GLY A 74 3.08 -4.26 -6.14
N ALA A 75 3.98 -3.73 -5.31
CA ALA A 75 5.38 -3.54 -5.66
C ALA A 75 6.10 -4.87 -5.92
N TRP A 76 5.84 -5.87 -5.08
CA TRP A 76 6.38 -7.22 -5.26
C TRP A 76 5.93 -7.84 -6.58
N ALA A 77 4.63 -7.78 -6.87
CA ALA A 77 4.09 -8.30 -8.13
C ALA A 77 4.75 -7.60 -9.33
N PHE A 78 4.82 -6.27 -9.33
CA PHE A 78 5.41 -5.52 -10.45
C PHE A 78 6.90 -5.75 -10.63
N HIS A 79 7.66 -5.99 -9.56
CA HIS A 79 9.07 -6.35 -9.66
C HIS A 79 9.24 -7.64 -10.47
N PHE A 80 8.47 -8.69 -10.16
CA PHE A 80 8.52 -9.97 -10.89
C PHE A 80 7.70 -9.97 -12.19
N LYS A 81 7.12 -8.84 -12.60
CA LYS A 81 6.57 -8.68 -13.96
C LYS A 81 7.70 -8.62 -14.99
N THR A 82 8.81 -8.01 -14.62
CA THR A 82 9.95 -7.74 -15.51
C THR A 82 11.21 -8.52 -15.15
N HIS A 83 11.15 -9.35 -14.10
CA HIS A 83 12.27 -10.14 -13.59
C HIS A 83 11.88 -11.61 -13.45
N GLU A 84 12.87 -12.50 -13.48
CA GLU A 84 12.67 -13.92 -13.21
C GLU A 84 12.22 -14.14 -11.76
N THR A 85 11.19 -14.97 -11.58
CA THR A 85 10.69 -15.33 -10.25
C THR A 85 11.77 -16.03 -9.44
N MET A 86 12.05 -15.53 -8.24
CA MET A 86 13.00 -16.13 -7.30
C MET A 86 12.26 -16.75 -6.11
N SER A 87 12.86 -17.78 -5.50
CA SER A 87 12.30 -18.35 -4.27
C SER A 87 12.37 -17.34 -3.14
N ARG A 88 11.34 -17.28 -2.29
CA ARG A 88 11.33 -16.37 -1.12
C ARG A 88 12.51 -16.56 -0.19
N ALA A 89 13.00 -17.79 -0.04
CA ALA A 89 14.19 -18.08 0.76
C ALA A 89 15.40 -17.34 0.22
N ARG A 90 15.64 -17.44 -1.10
CA ARG A 90 16.75 -16.75 -1.75
C ARG A 90 16.63 -15.23 -1.68
N VAL A 91 15.41 -14.69 -1.86
CA VAL A 91 15.19 -13.24 -1.72
C VAL A 91 15.41 -12.79 -0.27
N ALA A 92 14.99 -13.59 0.72
CA ALA A 92 15.21 -13.29 2.12
C ALA A 92 16.71 -13.29 2.48
N ASP A 93 17.48 -14.22 1.91
CA ASP A 93 18.95 -14.25 2.06
C ASP A 93 19.60 -12.99 1.48
N GLU A 94 19.19 -12.55 0.27
CA GLU A 94 19.68 -11.30 -0.34
C GLU A 94 19.30 -10.04 0.45
N LEU A 95 18.12 -10.08 1.09
CA LEU A 95 17.63 -9.03 1.96
C LEU A 95 18.29 -9.05 3.36
N ASN A 96 19.04 -10.10 3.69
CA ASN A 96 19.54 -10.39 5.03
C ASN A 96 18.43 -10.34 6.09
N ILE A 97 17.30 -10.98 5.80
CA ILE A 97 16.16 -11.12 6.72
C ILE A 97 15.76 -12.59 6.84
N ASP A 98 15.13 -12.94 7.96
CA ASP A 98 14.57 -14.28 8.13
C ASP A 98 13.48 -14.57 7.05
N PRO A 99 13.52 -15.72 6.34
CA PRO A 99 12.54 -16.08 5.32
C PRO A 99 11.09 -16.09 5.82
N SER A 100 10.86 -16.42 7.10
CA SER A 100 9.55 -16.38 7.71
C SER A 100 9.05 -14.94 7.87
N ASN A 101 9.93 -13.96 8.11
CA ASN A 101 9.56 -12.56 8.19
C ASN A 101 9.09 -12.03 6.83
N LEU A 102 9.85 -12.30 5.75
CA LEU A 102 9.44 -11.93 4.39
C LEU A 102 8.07 -12.52 4.04
N THR A 103 7.89 -13.81 4.31
CA THR A 103 6.63 -14.51 4.09
C THR A 103 5.49 -13.91 4.91
N ASN A 104 5.73 -13.55 6.18
CA ASN A 104 4.74 -12.93 7.04
C ASN A 104 4.37 -11.51 6.61
N PHE A 105 5.31 -10.73 6.06
CA PHE A 105 5.02 -9.41 5.50
C PHE A 105 4.17 -9.52 4.23
N LEU A 106 4.55 -10.39 3.29
CA LEU A 106 3.80 -10.59 2.04
C LEU A 106 2.40 -11.16 2.30
N ASN A 107 2.26 -12.03 3.30
CA ASN A 107 0.97 -12.58 3.68
C ASN A 107 0.11 -11.62 4.51
N GLY A 108 0.61 -10.46 4.96
CA GLY A 108 -0.16 -9.53 5.79
C GLY A 108 -0.29 -9.93 7.26
N LYS A 109 0.48 -10.94 7.71
CA LYS A 109 0.50 -11.42 9.11
C LYS A 109 1.25 -10.49 10.06
N ARG A 110 2.19 -9.69 9.54
CA ARG A 110 3.01 -8.76 10.33
C ARG A 110 3.10 -7.41 9.62
N PRO A 111 3.06 -6.30 10.36
CA PRO A 111 3.34 -4.99 9.80
C PRO A 111 4.81 -4.90 9.38
N LEU A 112 5.06 -4.19 8.29
CA LEU A 112 6.41 -3.94 7.77
C LEU A 112 7.14 -2.96 8.70
N THR A 113 8.22 -3.42 9.36
CA THR A 113 9.07 -2.56 10.21
C THR A 113 9.92 -1.62 9.36
N SER A 114 10.44 -0.52 9.93
CA SER A 114 11.27 0.43 9.19
C SER A 114 12.51 -0.22 8.56
N ASN A 115 13.18 -1.13 9.27
CA ASN A 115 14.35 -1.83 8.74
C ASN A 115 13.98 -2.79 7.60
N ALA A 116 12.90 -3.56 7.77
CA ALA A 116 12.41 -4.44 6.71
C ALA A 116 11.97 -3.66 5.48
N LEU A 117 11.31 -2.51 5.66
CA LEU A 117 10.92 -1.61 4.59
C LEU A 117 12.14 -1.14 3.78
N LEU A 118 13.21 -0.69 4.44
CA LEU A 118 14.41 -0.22 3.76
C LEU A 118 15.08 -1.34 2.95
N SER A 119 15.24 -2.54 3.54
CA SER A 119 15.81 -3.68 2.82
C SER A 119 14.97 -4.07 1.61
N VAL A 120 13.66 -4.21 1.80
CA VAL A 120 12.73 -4.61 0.72
C VAL A 120 12.66 -3.55 -0.37
N ALA A 121 12.57 -2.27 -0.02
CA ALA A 121 12.55 -1.19 -1.02
C ALA A 121 13.85 -1.14 -1.84
N LYS A 122 15.00 -1.35 -1.19
CA LYS A 122 16.31 -1.43 -1.87
C LYS A 122 16.35 -2.60 -2.86
N TYR A 123 15.89 -3.79 -2.46
CA TYR A 123 15.82 -4.95 -3.34
C TYR A 123 14.90 -4.73 -4.54
N LEU A 124 13.71 -4.20 -4.29
CA LEU A 124 12.73 -3.91 -5.35
C LEU A 124 13.14 -2.73 -6.25
N SER A 125 14.23 -2.01 -5.91
CA SER A 125 14.68 -0.79 -6.59
C SER A 125 13.64 0.33 -6.62
N ILE A 126 12.92 0.51 -5.50
CA ILE A 126 11.87 1.54 -5.33
C ILE A 126 12.15 2.40 -4.10
N ARG A 127 11.39 3.49 -3.95
CA ARG A 127 11.54 4.35 -2.77
C ARG A 127 10.77 3.72 -1.60
N PRO A 128 11.31 3.74 -0.37
CA PRO A 128 10.55 3.35 0.83
C PRO A 128 9.21 4.11 0.96
N TYR A 129 9.21 5.35 0.49
CA TYR A 129 8.03 6.21 0.36
C TYR A 129 6.91 5.58 -0.47
N ASP A 130 7.23 4.83 -1.52
CA ASP A 130 6.25 4.22 -2.41
C ASP A 130 5.43 3.12 -1.71
N ILE A 131 5.97 2.53 -0.62
CA ILE A 131 5.27 1.53 0.21
C ILE A 131 4.66 2.19 1.46
N ARG A 132 5.42 3.03 2.17
CA ARG A 132 4.99 3.73 3.39
C ARG A 132 5.24 5.23 3.29
N PRO A 133 4.35 6.00 2.64
CA PRO A 133 4.48 7.44 2.52
C PRO A 133 4.68 8.16 3.87
N GLU A 134 4.07 7.62 4.92
CA GLU A 134 4.11 8.15 6.28
C GLU A 134 5.45 7.94 7.01
N LEU A 135 6.23 6.92 6.62
CA LEU A 135 7.58 6.66 7.15
C LEU A 135 8.68 7.16 6.20
N GLY A 136 8.39 7.20 4.89
CA GLY A 136 9.30 7.58 3.83
C GLY A 136 9.62 9.07 3.75
N ALA A 137 8.93 9.92 4.52
CA ALA A 137 9.27 11.35 4.64
C ALA A 137 10.64 11.60 5.31
N HIS A 138 11.35 10.57 5.79
CA HIS A 138 12.74 10.71 6.25
C HIS A 138 13.79 10.32 5.20
N SER A 139 13.41 9.52 4.19
CA SER A 139 14.29 8.96 3.15
C SER A 139 13.98 9.44 1.72
N ALA A 140 12.94 10.27 1.54
CA ALA A 140 12.65 10.95 0.28
C ALA A 140 13.55 12.19 0.06
N ASP A 141 13.76 12.58 -1.21
CA ASP A 141 14.38 13.86 -1.56
C ASP A 141 13.65 15.04 -0.87
N ARG A 142 14.35 16.17 -0.69
CA ARG A 142 13.84 17.33 0.07
C ARG A 142 12.46 17.79 -0.42
N GLU A 143 12.24 17.75 -1.72
CA GLU A 143 11.03 18.22 -2.38
C GLU A 143 9.81 17.36 -2.03
N ASN A 144 9.94 16.02 -2.09
CA ASN A 144 8.86 15.12 -1.70
C ASN A 144 8.58 15.17 -0.19
N ARG A 145 9.59 15.36 0.65
CA ARG A 145 9.40 15.55 2.11
C ARG A 145 8.61 16.81 2.41
N ASP A 146 8.94 17.92 1.76
CA ASP A 146 8.24 19.18 1.94
C ASP A 146 6.81 19.11 1.38
N HIS A 147 6.60 18.37 0.30
CA HIS A 147 5.26 18.10 -0.23
C HIS A 147 4.40 17.28 0.74
N CYS A 148 4.93 16.18 1.31
CA CYS A 148 4.22 15.39 2.31
C CYS A 148 3.94 16.16 3.60
N LYS A 149 4.87 16.99 4.07
CA LYS A 149 4.63 17.88 5.21
C LYS A 149 3.46 18.81 4.93
N LYS A 150 3.37 19.38 3.72
CA LYS A 150 2.25 20.22 3.29
C LYS A 150 0.95 19.43 3.28
N ILE A 151 0.91 18.24 2.67
CA ILE A 151 -0.28 17.37 2.66
C ILE A 151 -0.73 17.02 4.08
N LEU A 152 0.18 16.56 4.94
CA LEU A 152 -0.13 16.21 6.34
C LEU A 152 -0.56 17.42 7.18
N SER A 153 -0.07 18.62 6.84
CA SER A 153 -0.51 19.87 7.47
C SER A 153 -1.92 20.23 7.03
N VAL A 154 -2.22 20.09 5.73
CA VAL A 154 -3.57 20.31 5.18
C VAL A 154 -4.55 19.30 5.75
N GLU A 155 -4.20 18.01 5.78
CA GLU A 155 -5.06 16.95 6.33
C GLU A 155 -5.40 17.22 7.81
N ARG A 156 -4.41 17.63 8.62
CA ARG A 156 -4.65 18.03 10.02
C ARG A 156 -5.58 19.22 10.11
N GLY A 157 -5.35 20.28 9.34
CA GLY A 157 -6.22 21.46 9.33
C GLY A 157 -7.66 21.12 8.93
N VAL A 158 -7.84 20.25 7.94
CA VAL A 158 -9.18 19.80 7.50
C VAL A 158 -9.87 18.94 8.57
N LYS A 159 -9.12 18.11 9.32
CA LYS A 159 -9.65 17.36 10.47
C LYS A 159 -10.05 18.25 11.64
N ASP A 160 -9.31 19.32 11.90
CA ASP A 160 -9.71 20.31 12.90
C ASP A 160 -11.00 21.02 12.47
N ILE A 161 -11.10 21.42 11.20
CA ILE A 161 -12.34 21.99 10.63
C ILE A 161 -13.50 20.98 10.74
N GLU A 162 -13.26 19.70 10.47
CA GLU A 162 -14.28 18.65 10.64
C GLU A 162 -14.81 18.62 12.08
N ARG A 163 -13.91 18.66 13.06
CA ARG A 163 -14.26 18.66 14.49
C ARG A 163 -15.10 19.88 14.85
N ASP A 164 -14.72 21.06 14.39
CA ASP A 164 -15.45 22.30 14.67
C ASP A 164 -16.85 22.29 14.02
N ILE A 165 -16.98 21.73 12.81
CA ILE A 165 -18.28 21.55 12.16
C ILE A 165 -19.15 20.54 12.93
N GLN A 166 -18.56 19.43 13.40
CA GLN A 166 -19.29 18.46 14.22
C GLN A 166 -19.79 19.09 15.54
N GLU A 167 -19.02 20.02 16.12
CA GLU A 167 -19.45 20.78 17.31
C GLU A 167 -20.62 21.72 17.00
N LEU A 168 -20.59 22.42 15.86
CA LEU A 168 -21.74 23.21 15.38
C LEU A 168 -22.98 22.34 15.15
N ALA A 169 -22.82 21.13 14.60
CA ALA A 169 -23.91 20.19 14.42
C ALA A 169 -24.54 19.79 15.77
N ARG A 170 -23.71 19.53 16.80
CA ARG A 170 -24.17 19.23 18.17
C ARG A 170 -24.91 20.40 18.80
N ASN A 171 -24.55 21.63 18.43
CA ASN A 171 -25.24 22.85 18.86
C ASN A 171 -26.49 23.18 18.02
N GLY A 172 -26.95 22.26 17.17
CA GLY A 172 -28.20 22.38 16.42
C GLY A 172 -28.10 23.15 15.11
N VAL A 173 -26.89 23.48 14.63
CA VAL A 173 -26.69 24.14 13.34
C VAL A 173 -26.74 23.10 12.21
N ALA A 174 -27.54 23.36 11.17
CA ALA A 174 -27.65 22.49 10.01
C ALA A 174 -26.38 22.55 9.13
N VAL A 175 -25.47 21.58 9.32
CA VAL A 175 -24.15 21.55 8.67
C VAL A 175 -23.87 20.28 7.85
N ASP A 176 -24.87 19.43 7.61
CA ASP A 176 -24.70 18.12 6.96
C ASP A 176 -23.98 18.21 5.59
N LYS A 177 -24.33 19.23 4.79
CA LYS A 177 -23.68 19.48 3.49
C LYS A 177 -22.20 19.85 3.64
N LEU A 178 -21.82 20.51 4.73
CA LEU A 178 -20.42 20.84 5.02
C LEU A 178 -19.63 19.60 5.44
N LEU A 179 -20.20 18.77 6.32
CA LEU A 179 -19.58 17.50 6.75
C LEU A 179 -19.30 16.58 5.55
N VAL A 180 -20.27 16.45 4.63
CA VAL A 180 -20.09 15.65 3.40
C VAL A 180 -18.95 16.20 2.53
N LYS A 181 -18.83 17.53 2.40
CA LYS A 181 -17.74 18.14 1.62
C LYS A 181 -16.39 17.92 2.29
N VAL A 182 -16.29 18.10 3.60
CA VAL A 182 -15.05 17.86 4.35
C VAL A 182 -14.62 16.40 4.27
N GLY A 183 -15.54 15.45 4.44
CA GLY A 183 -15.26 14.03 4.26
C GLY A 183 -14.79 13.67 2.83
N LYS A 184 -15.32 14.34 1.79
CA LYS A 184 -14.82 14.19 0.42
C LYS A 184 -13.40 14.72 0.24
N VAL A 185 -13.07 15.85 0.85
CA VAL A 185 -11.71 16.41 0.81
C VAL A 185 -10.74 15.48 1.54
N LEU A 186 -11.09 15.00 2.74
CA LEU A 186 -10.26 14.06 3.51
C LEU A 186 -10.04 12.73 2.76
N SER A 187 -11.09 12.18 2.14
CA SER A 187 -10.96 10.96 1.34
C SER A 187 -10.16 11.14 0.04
N THR A 188 -10.08 12.37 -0.48
CA THR A 188 -9.23 12.69 -1.64
C THR A 188 -7.77 12.90 -1.23
N LEU A 189 -7.52 13.46 -0.04
CA LEU A 189 -6.16 13.59 0.52
C LEU A 189 -5.58 12.25 1.00
N ALA A 190 -6.42 11.25 1.25
CA ALA A 190 -6.04 9.89 1.61
C ALA A 190 -5.87 8.95 0.40
N ARG A 191 -6.21 9.44 -0.81
CA ARG A 191 -5.98 8.84 -2.14
C ARG A 191 -4.84 9.54 -2.84
#